data_AF-A0A6L3JPZ0-F1
#
_entry.id   AF-A0A6L3JPZ0-F1
#
_cell.length_a   1.000
_cell.length_b   1.000
_cell.length_c   1.000
_cell.angle_alpha   90.00
_cell.angle_beta   90.00
_cell.angle_gamma   90.00
#
_symmetry.space_group_name_H-M   'P 1'
#
loop_
_entity.id
_entity.type
_entity.pdbx_description
1 polymer ?
#
loop_
_entity_poly.entity_id
_entity_poly.type
_entity_poly.pdbx_seq_one_letter_code
_entity_poly.pdbx_strand_id
1 'polypeptide(L)' 'MFNSFGNIFRLTSFGESHGPGVGGVIDGFPAGIKVDMDFVQQELNRRRPGQSLLT' A
#
# COMPACT_ATOMS: atom_id res chain seq x y z
N MET A 1 3.97 -16.71 9.75
CA MET A 1 3.29 -15.77 8.83
C MET A 1 4.32 -15.23 7.88
N PHE A 2 4.18 -15.46 6.59
CA PHE A 2 5.05 -14.85 5.59
C PHE A 2 4.41 -13.51 5.19
N ASN A 3 5.02 -12.41 5.60
CA ASN A 3 4.52 -11.05 5.40
C ASN A 3 5.02 -10.43 4.09
N SER A 4 5.43 -11.27 3.14
CA SER A 4 6.01 -10.83 1.89
C SER A 4 5.36 -11.51 0.69
N PHE A 5 5.31 -10.83 -0.44
CA PHE A 5 4.70 -11.32 -1.66
C PHE A 5 5.55 -10.92 -2.87
N GLY A 6 5.83 -11.87 -3.77
CA GLY A 6 6.66 -11.66 -4.96
C GLY A 6 8.11 -12.16 -4.84
N ASN A 7 8.79 -12.21 -5.99
CA ASN A 7 10.18 -12.69 -6.13
C ASN A 7 11.13 -11.55 -6.51
N ILE A 8 11.05 -11.06 -7.76
CA ILE A 8 11.87 -9.95 -8.26
C ILE A 8 11.27 -8.61 -7.83
N PHE A 9 9.96 -8.44 -8.05
CA PHE A 9 9.19 -7.32 -7.53
C PHE A 9 8.47 -7.79 -6.27
N ARG A 10 8.96 -7.36 -5.10
CA ARG A 10 8.58 -7.98 -3.82
C ARG A 10 8.05 -6.93 -2.85
N LEU A 11 6.84 -7.14 -2.34
CA LEU A 11 6.25 -6.35 -1.26
C LEU A 11 6.46 -7.07 0.06
N THR A 12 6.90 -6.37 1.10
CA THR A 12 6.92 -6.86 2.49
C THR A 12 6.11 -5.91 3.36
N SER A 13 5.01 -6.36 3.95
CA SER A 13 4.14 -5.54 4.79
C SER A 13 4.48 -5.65 6.28
N PHE A 14 4.18 -4.60 7.04
CA PHE A 14 4.36 -4.56 8.49
C PHE A 14 3.30 -3.66 9.16
N GLY A 15 3.22 -3.76 10.48
CA GLY A 15 2.23 -3.05 11.29
C GLY A 15 1.00 -3.91 11.59
N GLU A 16 0.21 -3.42 12.54
CA GLU A 16 -0.97 -4.10 13.07
C GLU A 16 -2.16 -3.14 13.08
N SER A 17 -3.38 -3.67 13.08
CA SER A 17 -4.61 -2.87 12.99
C SER A 17 -4.83 -1.90 14.15
N HIS A 18 -4.27 -2.20 15.33
CA HIS A 18 -4.36 -1.37 16.54
C HIS A 18 -3.07 -0.61 16.85
N GLY A 19 -2.07 -0.71 15.98
CA GLY A 19 -0.80 -0.04 16.12
C GLY A 19 -0.88 1.42 15.67
N PRO A 20 0.21 2.19 15.84
CA PRO A 20 0.29 3.58 15.40
C PRO A 20 0.18 3.74 13.87
N GLY A 21 0.37 2.67 13.10
CA GLY A 21 0.22 2.66 11.65
C GLY A 21 0.55 1.31 11.03
N VAL A 22 0.27 1.21 9.72
CA VAL A 22 0.60 0.08 8.86
C VAL A 22 1.45 0.55 7.69
N GLY A 23 2.27 -0.33 7.13
CA GLY A 23 3.17 0.01 6.03
C GLY A 23 3.71 -1.19 5.26
N GLY A 24 4.58 -0.92 4.30
CA GLY A 24 5.29 -1.95 3.57
C GLY A 24 6.50 -1.41 2.81
N VAL A 25 7.42 -2.32 2.47
CA VAL A 25 8.62 -2.07 1.65
C VAL A 25 8.44 -2.77 0.31
N ILE A 26 8.77 -2.09 -0.79
CA ILE A 26 8.78 -2.67 -2.13
C ILE A 26 10.23 -2.76 -2.62
N ASP A 27 10.67 -3.98 -2.88
CA ASP A 27 11.99 -4.30 -3.45
C ASP A 27 11.86 -4.60 -4.95
N GLY A 28 12.92 -4.29 -5.71
CA GLY A 28 13.00 -4.53 -7.16
C GLY A 28 12.21 -3.55 -8.01
N PHE A 29 11.87 -2.38 -7.47
CA PHE A 29 11.24 -1.31 -8.24
C PHE A 29 12.24 -0.71 -9.24
N PRO A 30 11.87 -0.50 -10.51
CA PRO A 30 12.78 0.07 -11.50
C PRO A 30 13.20 1.49 -11.13
N ALA A 31 14.49 1.81 -11.30
CA ALA A 31 14.97 3.18 -11.16
C ALA A 31 14.43 4.10 -12.26
N GLY A 32 14.32 5.39 -11.97
CA GLY A 32 13.89 6.41 -12.93
C GLY A 32 12.37 6.54 -13.12
N ILE A 33 11.57 5.67 -12.49
CA ILE A 33 10.12 5.84 -12.45
C ILE A 33 9.78 6.78 -11.30
N LYS A 34 9.13 7.90 -11.62
CA LYS A 34 8.60 8.82 -10.61
C LYS A 34 7.38 8.20 -9.95
N VAL A 35 7.40 8.13 -8.62
CA VAL A 35 6.23 7.71 -7.85
C VAL A 35 5.25 8.88 -7.77
N ASP A 36 4.05 8.66 -8.29
CA ASP A 36 2.95 9.62 -8.17
C ASP A 36 2.20 9.39 -6.85
N MET A 37 2.46 10.25 -5.88
CA MET A 37 1.85 10.16 -4.56
C MET A 37 0.35 10.50 -4.58
N ASP A 38 -0.09 11.33 -5.53
CA ASP A 38 -1.51 11.70 -5.67
C ASP A 38 -2.30 10.49 -6.19
N PHE A 39 -1.75 9.77 -7.16
CA PHE A 39 -2.32 8.52 -7.64
C PHE A 39 -2.42 7.47 -6.52
N VAL A 40 -1.36 7.30 -5.72
CA VAL A 40 -1.38 6.39 -4.56
C VAL A 40 -2.46 6.77 -3.57
N GLN A 41 -2.60 8.05 -3.24
CA GLN A 41 -3.63 8.52 -2.32
C GLN A 41 -5.04 8.34 -2.88
N GLN A 42 -5.25 8.55 -4.19
CA GLN A 42 -6.53 8.28 -4.86
C GLN A 42 -6.93 6.81 -4.74
N GLU A 43 -6.00 5.88 -4.97
CA GLU A 43 -6.26 4.45 -4.82
C GLU A 43 -6.52 4.03 -3.36
N LEU A 44 -5.82 4.64 -2.40
CA LEU A 44 -6.10 4.44 -0.98
C LEU A 44 -7.49 4.96 -0.60
N ASN A 45 -7.86 6.14 -1.10
CA ASN A 45 -9.18 6.72 -0.88
C ASN A 45 -10.25 5.79 -1.45
N ARG A 46 -10.11 5.31 -2.69
CA ARG A 46 -11.06 4.39 -3.34
C ARG A 46 -11.31 3.12 -2.52
N ARG A 47 -10.32 2.64 -1.76
CA ARG A 47 -10.46 1.48 -0.86
C ARG A 47 -11.11 1.80 0.47
N ARG A 48 -11.18 3.07 0.87
CA ARG A 48 -11.73 3.50 2.16
C ARG A 48 -13.22 3.13 2.23
N PRO A 49 -13.68 2.41 3.27
CA PRO A 49 -15.10 2.15 3.47
C PRO A 49 -15.86 3.45 3.79
N GLY A 50 -17.15 3.51 3.46
CA GLY A 50 -18.01 4.68 3.74
C GLY A 50 -17.98 5.79 2.68
N GLN A 51 -17.60 5.49 1.43
CA GLN A 51 -17.66 6.45 0.32
C GLN A 51 -19.05 6.58 -0.33
N SER A 52 -20.00 5.71 0.03
CA SER A 52 -21.36 5.78 -0.49
C SER A 52 -22.18 6.75 0.36
N LEU A 53 -22.86 7.71 -0.28
CA LEU A 53 -23.83 8.63 0.35
C LEU A 53 -25.10 7.93 0.86
N LEU A 54 -25.23 6.62 0.66
CA LEU A 54 -26.41 5.82 0.99
C LEU A 54 -26.33 5.12 2.35
N THR A 55 -25.37 5.48 3.22
CA THR A 55 -25.25 4.95 4.59
C THR A 55 -24.72 6.03 5.50
#